data_AF-E4SHK5-F1
#
_entry.id   AF-E4SHK5-F1
#
_cell.length_a   1.000
_cell.length_b   1.000
_cell.length_c   1.000
_cell.angle_alpha   90.00
_cell.angle_beta   90.00
_cell.angle_gamma   90.00
#
_symmetry.space_group_name_H-M   'P 1'
#
loop_
_entity.id
_entity.type
_entity.pdbx_description
1 polymer ?
#
loop_
_entity_poly.entity_id
_entity_poly.type
_entity_poly.pdbx_seq_one_letter_code
_entity_poly.pdbx_strand_id
1 'polypeptide(L)'
;MNWGKIIIGDSRNMSEIDNETIDLIITSPPYWHLKDYGVANQIGYGQTLHEYLKDLYRVWQECFRVLKEGRRLCINIGDQFARSIVYGRYKIIPLHSEIIAQCEDIGFDYMGAIIWQKKTTMNTSGGANVMGSYPYPPNGMIEIDYEFILIFKKHGKSPKVSPEIKEKSVLTKEEWKEYFSGHWYFKGEKQTEHEAMFPDELPYRLIKMFSFVGDTVLDPFLGSGTTLKVALELERNGIGYEINPDFLEVINKKLNTINNSFLYKIETIKKETETPEIKAVKYEPRIKDASPIIDPKIIEPKKNQYFKVSEIVSADTVKLNSGLEVKLLGVKIKKEKEKEAVEYLKNYVLNKEVFLRYDSNSTVKNNNVNAYLYLKNKIFINAYLIKSGLALADKDSFYTYKNKFKKLEMVD
;
A
#
# COMPACT_ATOMS: atom_id res chain seq x y z
N MET A 1 -13.80 -20.39 27.88
CA MET A 1 -13.75 -18.92 27.79
C MET A 1 -12.86 -18.58 26.64
N ASN A 2 -13.35 -17.83 25.66
CA ASN A 2 -12.57 -17.49 24.47
C ASN A 2 -11.56 -16.39 24.81
N TRP A 3 -10.54 -16.23 23.97
CA TRP A 3 -9.51 -15.22 24.19
C TRP A 3 -9.09 -14.57 22.88
N GLY A 4 -8.68 -13.31 22.99
CA GLY A 4 -8.14 -12.51 21.90
C GLY A 4 -6.74 -12.03 22.26
N LYS A 5 -5.82 -12.03 21.29
CA LYS A 5 -4.46 -11.50 21.45
C LYS A 5 -4.20 -10.43 20.39
N ILE A 6 -3.85 -9.23 20.83
CA ILE A 6 -3.45 -8.12 19.97
C ILE A 6 -1.94 -8.01 20.06
N ILE A 7 -1.25 -8.14 18.93
CA ILE A 7 0.21 -8.04 18.87
C ILE A 7 0.54 -6.76 18.11
N ILE A 8 1.07 -5.77 18.82
CA ILE A 8 1.64 -4.59 18.20
C ILE A 8 3.04 -4.93 17.71
N GLY A 9 3.17 -5.17 16.41
CA GLY A 9 4.37 -5.68 15.79
C GLY A 9 4.22 -5.97 14.30
N ASP A 10 5.33 -6.31 13.67
CA ASP A 10 5.43 -6.56 12.23
C ASP A 10 5.10 -8.02 11.88
N SER A 11 4.06 -8.23 11.07
CA SER A 11 3.59 -9.56 10.67
C SER A 11 4.53 -10.30 9.70
N ARG A 12 5.60 -9.66 9.21
CA ARG A 12 6.73 -10.37 8.55
C ARG A 12 7.49 -11.28 9.52
N ASN A 13 7.27 -11.12 10.83
CA ASN A 13 7.82 -11.98 11.87
C ASN A 13 6.76 -12.26 12.96
N MET A 14 6.16 -13.45 12.90
CA MET A 14 5.14 -13.92 13.84
C MET A 14 5.72 -14.88 14.89
N SER A 15 6.90 -14.59 15.44
CA SER A 15 7.60 -15.41 16.45
C SER A 15 6.77 -15.74 17.69
N GLU A 16 5.74 -14.95 17.99
CA GLU A 16 4.83 -15.12 19.14
C GLU A 16 3.81 -16.24 18.93
N ILE A 17 3.73 -16.78 17.70
CA ILE A 17 2.84 -17.86 17.32
C ILE A 17 3.67 -19.08 16.95
N ASP A 18 3.47 -20.17 17.71
CA ASP A 18 4.06 -21.46 17.40
C ASP A 18 3.56 -22.00 16.06
N ASN A 19 4.39 -22.85 15.44
CA ASN A 19 4.05 -23.50 14.18
C ASN A 19 2.75 -24.29 14.30
N GLU A 20 1.93 -24.25 13.24
CA GLU A 20 0.73 -25.09 13.12
C GLU A 20 -0.25 -24.99 14.31
N THR A 21 -0.47 -23.78 14.81
CA THR A 21 -1.43 -23.52 15.89
C THR A 21 -2.70 -22.81 15.41
N ILE A 22 -2.69 -22.19 14.22
CA ILE A 22 -3.80 -21.41 13.67
C ILE A 22 -4.74 -22.29 12.82
N ASP A 23 -6.05 -22.07 12.98
CA ASP A 23 -7.09 -22.86 12.32
C ASP A 23 -7.70 -22.15 11.09
N LEU A 24 -7.62 -20.82 11.04
CA LEU A 24 -8.10 -20.01 9.93
C LEU A 24 -7.36 -18.67 9.90
N ILE A 25 -6.94 -18.22 8.71
CA ILE A 25 -6.40 -16.88 8.52
C ILE A 25 -7.33 -16.10 7.62
N ILE A 26 -7.75 -14.90 8.03
CA ILE A 26 -8.57 -13.98 7.23
C ILE A 26 -7.93 -12.62 7.29
N THR A 27 -7.69 -12.00 6.13
CA THR A 27 -7.06 -10.68 6.10
C THR A 27 -7.33 -9.92 4.81
N SER A 28 -6.93 -8.66 4.81
CA SER A 28 -6.80 -7.81 3.63
C SER A 28 -5.46 -7.09 3.72
N PRO A 29 -4.51 -7.33 2.81
CA PRO A 29 -3.22 -6.65 2.85
C PRO A 29 -3.38 -5.14 2.65
N PRO A 30 -2.44 -4.34 3.18
CA PRO A 30 -2.41 -2.90 2.93
C PRO A 30 -2.18 -2.64 1.43
N TYR A 31 -3.08 -1.89 0.79
CA TYR A 31 -2.97 -1.63 -0.64
C TYR A 31 -1.75 -0.76 -0.96
N TRP A 32 -1.03 -1.12 -2.01
CA TRP A 32 0.17 -0.43 -2.47
C TRP A 32 -0.08 1.05 -2.76
N HIS A 33 0.69 1.95 -2.13
CA HIS A 33 0.56 3.41 -2.19
C HIS A 33 -0.84 4.00 -1.92
N LEU A 34 -1.76 3.26 -1.29
CA LEU A 34 -3.10 3.79 -1.03
C LEU A 34 -3.14 4.68 0.22
N LYS A 35 -2.45 4.28 1.30
CA LYS A 35 -2.57 4.93 2.61
C LYS A 35 -1.26 4.91 3.39
N ASP A 36 -0.87 6.06 3.93
CA ASP A 36 0.21 6.19 4.90
C ASP A 36 -0.38 5.93 6.31
N TYR A 37 0.17 4.94 7.01
CA TYR A 37 -0.24 4.55 8.36
C TYR A 37 0.66 5.18 9.43
N GLY A 38 1.57 6.08 9.06
CA GLY A 38 2.38 6.86 10.00
C GLY A 38 3.55 6.10 10.62
N VAL A 39 3.91 4.93 10.07
CA VAL A 39 5.03 4.11 10.58
C VAL A 39 6.02 3.78 9.47
N ALA A 40 7.31 4.03 9.73
CA ALA A 40 8.36 3.97 8.71
C ALA A 40 8.50 2.59 8.02
N ASN A 41 8.20 1.51 8.75
CA ASN A 41 8.35 0.13 8.27
C ASN A 41 7.03 -0.49 7.76
N GLN A 42 5.99 0.30 7.50
CA GLN A 42 4.73 -0.23 6.96
C GLN A 42 4.92 -0.91 5.60
N ILE A 43 4.07 -1.88 5.32
CA ILE A 43 3.95 -2.46 3.98
C ILE A 43 3.01 -1.58 3.15
N GLY A 44 3.38 -1.31 1.90
CA GLY A 44 2.55 -0.67 0.88
C GLY A 44 2.91 0.78 0.54
N TYR A 45 2.93 1.70 1.51
CA TYR A 45 3.23 3.11 1.25
C TYR A 45 4.74 3.36 1.23
N GLY A 46 5.22 4.15 0.26
CA GLY A 46 6.63 4.49 0.12
C GLY A 46 7.52 3.42 -0.53
N GLN A 47 6.98 2.22 -0.79
CA GLN A 47 7.71 1.09 -1.38
C GLN A 47 7.55 1.04 -2.91
N THR A 48 8.57 0.54 -3.61
CA THR A 48 8.38 0.06 -4.99
C THR A 48 7.38 -1.09 -5.02
N LEU A 49 6.79 -1.38 -6.19
CA LEU A 49 5.85 -2.49 -6.31
C LEU A 49 6.53 -3.82 -5.96
N HIS A 50 7.79 -3.99 -6.37
CA HIS A 50 8.56 -5.19 -6.07
C HIS A 50 8.88 -5.36 -4.59
N GLU A 51 9.28 -4.30 -3.89
CA GLU A 51 9.50 -4.35 -2.43
C GLU A 51 8.23 -4.73 -1.68
N TYR A 52 7.10 -4.09 -2.02
CA TYR A 52 5.78 -4.41 -1.48
C TYR A 52 5.41 -5.89 -1.68
N LEU A 53 5.56 -6.41 -2.90
CA LEU A 53 5.23 -7.80 -3.20
C LEU A 53 6.16 -8.79 -2.47
N LYS A 54 7.45 -8.45 -2.30
CA LYS A 54 8.39 -9.28 -1.52
C LYS A 54 8.04 -9.28 -0.02
N ASP A 55 7.54 -8.17 0.51
CA ASP A 55 7.10 -8.11 1.90
C ASP A 55 5.80 -8.86 2.16
N LEU A 56 4.82 -8.78 1.25
CA LEU A 56 3.64 -9.64 1.31
C LEU A 56 4.03 -11.13 1.28
N TYR A 57 4.96 -11.50 0.40
CA TYR A 57 5.46 -12.88 0.33
C TYR A 57 5.99 -13.37 1.69
N ARG A 58 6.74 -12.54 2.43
CA ARG A 58 7.23 -12.87 3.78
C ARG A 58 6.08 -13.12 4.76
N VAL A 59 5.05 -12.28 4.74
CA VAL A 59 3.86 -12.47 5.58
C VAL A 59 3.16 -13.79 5.23
N TRP A 60 3.04 -14.12 3.94
CA TRP A 60 2.45 -15.38 3.50
C TRP A 60 3.27 -16.61 3.93
N GLN A 61 4.59 -16.50 3.99
CA GLN A 61 5.45 -17.56 4.54
C GLN A 61 5.17 -17.80 6.03
N GLU A 62 5.03 -16.73 6.81
CA GLU A 62 4.65 -16.83 8.22
C GLU A 62 3.24 -17.41 8.37
N CYS A 63 2.28 -16.97 7.56
CA CYS A 63 0.94 -17.55 7.49
C CYS A 63 0.99 -19.06 7.23
N PHE A 64 1.81 -19.53 6.29
CA PHE A 64 1.97 -20.96 6.01
C PHE A 64 2.57 -21.74 7.19
N ARG A 65 3.56 -21.15 7.87
CA ARG A 65 4.23 -21.73 9.04
C ARG A 65 3.25 -21.92 10.20
N VAL A 66 2.46 -20.90 10.53
CA VAL A 66 1.57 -20.92 11.71
C VAL A 66 0.25 -21.64 11.46
N LEU A 67 -0.19 -21.77 10.20
CA LEU A 67 -1.43 -22.45 9.85
C LEU A 67 -1.29 -23.98 9.99
N LYS A 68 -2.28 -24.63 10.62
CA LYS A 68 -2.37 -26.09 10.67
C LYS A 68 -2.57 -26.68 9.28
N GLU A 69 -2.12 -27.92 9.09
CA GLU A 69 -2.45 -28.71 7.91
C GLU A 69 -3.96 -28.83 7.70
N GLY A 70 -4.37 -28.84 6.43
CA GLY A 70 -5.77 -28.98 6.04
C GLY A 70 -6.66 -27.77 6.38
N ARG A 71 -6.10 -26.68 6.90
CA ARG A 71 -6.79 -25.42 7.19
C ARG A 71 -6.58 -24.38 6.09
N ARG A 72 -7.24 -23.22 6.21
CA ARG A 72 -7.37 -22.25 5.11
C ARG A 72 -6.80 -20.87 5.43
N LEU A 73 -6.31 -20.22 4.38
CA LEU A 73 -5.95 -18.81 4.34
C LEU A 73 -6.90 -18.11 3.35
N CYS A 74 -7.55 -17.04 3.80
CA CYS A 74 -8.47 -16.24 3.03
C CYS A 74 -7.96 -14.80 2.93
N ILE A 75 -7.79 -14.29 1.70
CA ILE A 75 -7.21 -12.97 1.45
C ILE A 75 -8.19 -12.15 0.62
N ASN A 76 -8.71 -11.06 1.18
CA ASN A 76 -9.46 -10.06 0.43
C ASN A 76 -8.50 -9.09 -0.28
N ILE A 77 -8.55 -9.01 -1.60
CA ILE A 77 -7.70 -8.13 -2.40
C ILE A 77 -8.43 -7.64 -3.66
N GLY A 78 -8.37 -6.34 -3.90
CA GLY A 78 -8.76 -5.70 -5.15
C GLY A 78 -7.57 -5.47 -6.07
N ASP A 79 -7.81 -5.56 -7.38
CA ASP A 79 -6.84 -5.09 -8.35
C ASP A 79 -6.79 -3.57 -8.37
N GLN A 80 -5.59 -3.03 -8.60
CA GLN A 80 -5.37 -1.59 -8.48
C GLN A 80 -5.23 -0.92 -9.86
N PHE A 81 -5.95 0.18 -10.07
CA PHE A 81 -5.72 1.04 -11.22
C PHE A 81 -4.40 1.81 -11.08
N ALA A 82 -3.44 1.46 -11.93
CA ALA A 82 -2.23 2.22 -12.17
C ALA A 82 -2.58 3.49 -12.97
N ARG A 83 -2.52 4.65 -12.30
CA ARG A 83 -2.73 5.96 -12.97
C ARG A 83 -1.62 6.22 -13.99
N SER A 84 -1.99 6.82 -15.12
CA SER A 84 -1.04 7.20 -16.18
C SER A 84 0.10 8.09 -15.69
N ILE A 85 -0.14 8.91 -14.67
CA ILE A 85 0.89 9.80 -14.09
C ILE A 85 2.02 9.02 -13.39
N VAL A 86 1.78 7.77 -12.99
CA VAL A 86 2.77 6.90 -12.33
C VAL A 86 3.40 5.93 -13.33
N TYR A 87 2.64 5.48 -14.35
CA TYR A 87 3.05 4.40 -15.25
C TYR A 87 3.22 4.80 -16.73
N GLY A 88 3.03 6.07 -17.08
CA GLY A 88 3.00 6.56 -18.46
C GLY A 88 1.80 6.09 -19.29
N ARG A 89 1.02 5.13 -18.79
CA ARG A 89 -0.20 4.57 -19.38
C ARG A 89 -1.18 4.10 -18.31
N TYR A 90 -2.46 4.04 -18.64
CA TYR A 90 -3.44 3.37 -17.79
C TYR A 90 -3.24 1.85 -17.86
N LYS A 91 -3.20 1.20 -16.69
CA LYS A 91 -3.09 -0.25 -16.58
C LYS A 91 -3.79 -0.70 -15.28
N ILE A 92 -4.23 -1.95 -15.23
CA ILE A 92 -4.62 -2.61 -13.98
C ILE A 92 -3.42 -3.44 -13.49
N ILE A 93 -3.07 -3.28 -12.22
CA ILE A 93 -2.08 -4.12 -11.54
C ILE A 93 -2.85 -5.33 -10.98
N PRO A 94 -2.61 -6.55 -11.52
CA PRO A 94 -3.37 -7.74 -11.14
C PRO A 94 -2.82 -8.32 -9.83
N LEU A 95 -3.02 -7.61 -8.72
CA LEU A 95 -2.51 -8.00 -7.40
C LEU A 95 -3.02 -9.36 -6.97
N HIS A 96 -4.30 -9.68 -7.28
CA HIS A 96 -4.86 -10.99 -6.96
C HIS A 96 -4.07 -12.14 -7.60
N SER A 97 -3.69 -11.99 -8.88
CA SER A 97 -2.99 -13.03 -9.64
C SER A 97 -1.57 -13.24 -9.13
N GLU A 98 -0.91 -12.17 -8.70
CA GLU A 98 0.42 -12.28 -8.10
C GLU A 98 0.37 -12.97 -6.73
N ILE A 99 -0.62 -12.64 -5.89
CA ILE A 99 -0.80 -13.29 -4.59
C ILE A 99 -1.12 -14.79 -4.75
N ILE A 100 -1.94 -15.17 -5.74
CA ILE A 100 -2.17 -16.60 -6.07
C ILE A 100 -0.84 -17.29 -6.34
N ALA A 101 -0.02 -16.71 -7.21
CA ALA A 101 1.26 -17.30 -7.58
C ALA A 101 2.26 -17.35 -6.41
N GLN A 102 2.29 -16.33 -5.55
CA GLN A 102 3.08 -16.32 -4.31
C GLN A 102 2.69 -17.46 -3.37
N CYS A 103 1.38 -17.62 -3.12
CA CYS A 103 0.87 -18.66 -2.21
C CYS A 103 1.15 -20.07 -2.75
N GLU A 104 0.98 -20.29 -4.05
CA GLU A 104 1.33 -21.55 -4.72
C GLU A 104 2.85 -21.85 -4.61
N ASP A 105 3.71 -20.85 -4.82
CA ASP A 105 5.17 -20.99 -4.66
C ASP A 105 5.57 -21.37 -3.22
N ILE A 106 4.79 -20.93 -2.21
CA ILE A 106 5.01 -21.25 -0.80
C ILE A 106 4.56 -22.67 -0.45
N GLY A 107 3.59 -23.23 -1.19
CA GLY A 107 3.04 -24.57 -0.99
C GLY A 107 1.58 -24.60 -0.54
N PHE A 108 0.85 -23.49 -0.64
CA PHE A 108 -0.61 -23.51 -0.52
C PHE A 108 -1.25 -24.03 -1.81
N ASP A 109 -2.34 -24.77 -1.67
CA ASP A 109 -3.22 -25.13 -2.79
C ASP A 109 -4.26 -24.01 -2.99
N TYR A 110 -4.33 -23.40 -4.19
CA TYR A 110 -5.41 -22.48 -4.54
C TYR A 110 -6.74 -23.22 -4.70
N MET A 111 -7.73 -22.81 -3.92
CA MET A 111 -9.06 -23.45 -3.88
C MET A 111 -10.12 -22.68 -4.68
N GLY A 112 -9.73 -21.58 -5.34
CA GLY A 112 -10.63 -20.66 -6.01
C GLY A 112 -10.78 -19.32 -5.28
N ALA A 113 -11.66 -18.47 -5.80
CA ALA A 113 -11.94 -17.17 -5.25
C ALA A 113 -13.45 -16.89 -5.24
N ILE A 114 -13.88 -16.08 -4.29
CA ILE A 114 -15.21 -15.48 -4.27
C ILE A 114 -15.08 -14.05 -4.81
N ILE A 115 -15.91 -13.69 -5.77
CA ILE A 115 -16.01 -12.32 -6.29
C ILE A 115 -16.97 -11.56 -5.37
N TRP A 116 -16.43 -10.65 -4.57
CA TRP A 116 -17.22 -9.77 -3.73
C TRP A 116 -17.52 -8.47 -4.47
N GLN A 117 -18.75 -8.32 -4.94
CA GLN A 117 -19.21 -7.08 -5.57
C GLN A 117 -19.71 -6.12 -4.48
N LYS A 118 -19.06 -4.95 -4.39
CA LYS A 118 -19.45 -3.90 -3.46
C LYS A 118 -20.63 -3.16 -4.06
N LYS A 119 -21.82 -3.21 -3.42
CA LYS A 119 -22.95 -2.35 -3.83
C LYS A 119 -22.54 -0.88 -3.66
N THR A 120 -22.15 -0.23 -4.75
CA THR A 120 -21.67 1.15 -4.78
C THR A 120 -22.80 2.14 -4.52
N THR A 121 -22.88 2.67 -3.30
CA THR A 121 -23.37 4.05 -3.13
C THR A 121 -22.22 5.00 -3.44
N MET A 122 -21.96 5.21 -4.72
CA MET A 122 -21.31 6.38 -5.36
C MET A 122 -20.06 7.04 -4.73
N ASN A 123 -19.31 6.42 -3.80
CA ASN A 123 -18.09 7.02 -3.23
C ASN A 123 -17.03 5.97 -2.90
N THR A 124 -16.49 5.29 -3.91
CA THR A 124 -15.19 4.61 -3.78
C THR A 124 -14.07 5.61 -4.09
N SER A 125 -12.97 5.52 -3.35
CA SER A 125 -11.77 6.38 -3.44
C SER A 125 -10.97 6.21 -4.75
N GLY A 126 -11.64 5.87 -5.86
CA GLY A 126 -11.04 5.37 -7.10
C GLY A 126 -11.80 5.65 -8.40
N GLY A 127 -12.84 6.49 -8.39
CA GLY A 127 -13.44 7.02 -9.62
C GLY A 127 -14.54 6.15 -10.22
N ALA A 128 -15.78 6.39 -9.77
CA ALA A 128 -17.02 5.85 -10.34
C ALA A 128 -17.46 6.59 -11.61
N ASN A 129 -16.52 6.87 -12.52
CA ASN A 129 -16.83 7.30 -13.89
C ASN A 129 -16.16 6.31 -14.82
N VAL A 130 -16.91 5.75 -15.77
CA VAL A 130 -16.35 4.95 -16.87
C VAL A 130 -15.26 5.79 -17.53
N MET A 131 -14.01 5.42 -17.27
CA MET A 131 -12.85 6.15 -17.78
C MET A 131 -12.76 5.87 -19.28
N GLY A 132 -12.56 6.90 -20.09
CA GLY A 132 -12.51 6.74 -21.54
C GLY A 132 -13.11 7.93 -22.26
N SER A 133 -13.26 7.80 -23.57
CA SER A 133 -13.69 8.89 -24.44
C SER A 133 -15.21 8.95 -24.56
N TYR A 134 -15.98 9.20 -23.50
CA TYR A 134 -17.45 9.33 -23.63
C TYR A 134 -17.85 10.43 -24.63
N PRO A 135 -18.82 10.20 -25.54
CA PRO A 135 -19.60 8.98 -25.77
C PRO A 135 -18.98 7.98 -26.76
N TYR A 136 -17.76 8.25 -27.25
CA TYR A 136 -17.04 7.41 -28.20
C TYR A 136 -16.47 6.13 -27.55
N PRO A 137 -16.86 4.94 -28.03
CA PRO A 137 -16.69 3.70 -27.28
C PRO A 137 -15.27 3.07 -27.20
N PRO A 138 -14.30 3.29 -28.11
CA PRO A 138 -13.16 2.37 -28.23
C PRO A 138 -12.19 2.38 -27.04
N ASN A 139 -12.19 3.43 -26.22
CA ASN A 139 -11.27 3.60 -25.09
C ASN A 139 -11.96 3.50 -23.72
N GLY A 140 -13.21 3.02 -23.68
CA GLY A 140 -13.93 2.79 -22.43
C GLY A 140 -13.25 1.72 -21.57
N MET A 141 -12.94 2.06 -20.32
CA MET A 141 -12.40 1.13 -19.33
C MET A 141 -13.55 0.60 -18.46
N ILE A 142 -13.50 -0.70 -18.18
CA ILE A 142 -14.48 -1.37 -17.33
C ILE A 142 -14.29 -0.91 -15.89
N GLU A 143 -15.39 -0.60 -15.20
CA GLU A 143 -15.40 -0.32 -13.78
C GLU A 143 -15.02 -1.58 -12.99
N ILE A 144 -14.12 -1.45 -12.01
CA ILE A 144 -13.80 -2.53 -11.08
C ILE A 144 -14.55 -2.23 -9.79
N ASP A 145 -15.76 -2.77 -9.69
CA ASP A 145 -16.66 -2.64 -8.53
C ASP A 145 -16.63 -3.86 -7.60
N TYR A 146 -15.65 -4.73 -7.79
CA TYR A 146 -15.47 -5.97 -7.05
C TYR A 146 -14.06 -6.14 -6.50
N GLU A 147 -13.95 -6.95 -5.46
CA GLU A 147 -12.69 -7.47 -4.92
C GLU A 147 -12.72 -9.00 -4.92
N PHE A 148 -11.54 -9.62 -4.88
CA PHE A 148 -11.38 -11.05 -4.78
C PHE A 148 -11.18 -11.46 -3.33
N ILE A 149 -11.94 -12.44 -2.87
CA ILE A 149 -11.63 -13.18 -1.66
C ILE A 149 -10.97 -14.49 -2.11
N LEU A 150 -9.65 -14.49 -2.13
CA LEU A 150 -8.84 -15.64 -2.51
C LEU A 150 -8.88 -16.68 -1.40
N ILE A 151 -9.05 -17.95 -1.75
CA ILE A 151 -9.10 -19.05 -0.80
C ILE A 151 -7.96 -20.02 -1.08
N PHE A 152 -7.12 -20.23 -0.08
CA PHE A 152 -6.00 -21.14 -0.13
C PHE A 152 -6.16 -22.20 0.96
N LYS A 153 -5.61 -23.40 0.72
CA LYS A 153 -5.55 -24.47 1.69
C LYS A 153 -4.11 -24.90 1.89
N LYS A 154 -3.67 -25.05 3.14
CA LYS A 154 -2.41 -25.74 3.43
C LYS A 154 -2.62 -27.24 3.26
N HIS A 155 -1.79 -27.87 2.42
CA HIS A 155 -1.89 -29.30 2.17
C HIS A 155 -1.83 -30.10 3.49
N GLY A 156 -2.47 -31.28 3.50
CA GLY A 156 -2.50 -32.18 4.65
C GLY A 156 -3.89 -32.40 5.23
N LYS A 157 -3.94 -33.07 6.40
CA LYS A 157 -5.18 -33.56 7.00
C LYS A 157 -5.72 -32.57 8.03
N SER A 158 -6.99 -32.20 7.89
CA SER A 158 -7.66 -31.36 8.89
C SER A 158 -7.73 -32.10 10.24
N PRO A 159 -7.54 -31.39 11.37
CA PRO A 159 -7.69 -31.96 12.70
C PRO A 159 -9.06 -32.61 12.93
N LYS A 160 -9.12 -33.66 13.75
CA LYS A 160 -10.40 -34.27 14.15
C LYS A 160 -11.13 -33.34 15.11
N VAL A 161 -12.42 -33.15 14.86
CA VAL A 161 -13.30 -32.29 15.68
C VAL A 161 -14.37 -33.16 16.34
N SER A 162 -14.65 -32.91 17.62
CA SER A 162 -15.65 -33.66 18.39
C SER A 162 -17.06 -33.42 17.84
N PRO A 163 -17.99 -34.39 17.97
CA PRO A 163 -19.37 -34.22 17.53
C PRO A 163 -20.06 -33.00 18.16
N GLU A 164 -19.79 -32.71 19.45
CA GLU A 164 -20.37 -31.57 20.16
C GLU A 164 -19.94 -30.23 19.53
N ILE A 165 -18.66 -30.07 19.19
CA ILE A 165 -18.16 -28.85 18.55
C ILE A 165 -18.72 -28.71 17.13
N LYS A 166 -18.86 -29.82 16.41
CA LYS A 166 -19.49 -29.82 15.08
C LYS A 166 -20.93 -29.34 15.14
N GLU A 167 -21.71 -29.81 16.11
CA GLU A 167 -23.09 -29.40 16.31
C GLU A 167 -23.21 -27.89 16.60
N LYS A 168 -22.30 -27.35 17.43
CA LYS A 168 -22.21 -25.92 17.72
C LYS A 168 -21.78 -25.06 16.52
N SER A 169 -21.32 -25.67 15.44
CA SER A 169 -20.80 -24.99 14.25
C SER A 169 -21.65 -25.25 12.99
N VAL A 170 -22.87 -25.76 13.17
CA VAL A 170 -23.80 -26.03 12.06
C VAL A 170 -24.15 -24.74 11.32
N LEU A 171 -24.19 -24.84 10.00
CA LEU A 171 -24.78 -23.84 9.11
C LEU A 171 -26.19 -24.29 8.72
N THR A 172 -27.10 -23.33 8.61
CA THR A 172 -28.39 -23.63 7.98
C THR A 172 -28.19 -23.94 6.49
N LYS A 173 -29.20 -24.55 5.85
CA LYS A 173 -29.13 -24.83 4.40
C LYS A 173 -29.05 -23.55 3.58
N GLU A 174 -29.72 -22.50 4.06
CA GLU A 174 -29.74 -21.16 3.46
C GLU A 174 -28.34 -20.53 3.55
N GLU A 175 -27.74 -20.55 4.74
CA GLU A 175 -26.36 -20.09 4.95
C GLU A 175 -25.36 -20.86 4.09
N TRP A 176 -25.49 -22.19 4.03
CA TRP A 176 -24.62 -23.02 3.17
C TRP A 176 -24.72 -22.60 1.70
N LYS A 177 -25.93 -22.44 1.18
CA LYS A 177 -26.15 -22.04 -0.21
C LYS A 177 -25.64 -20.63 -0.49
N GLU A 178 -25.84 -19.71 0.45
CA GLU A 178 -25.42 -18.32 0.30
C GLU A 178 -23.90 -18.15 0.40
N TYR A 179 -23.27 -18.79 1.39
CA TYR A 179 -21.85 -18.59 1.70
C TYR A 179 -20.96 -19.35 0.72
N PHE A 180 -21.34 -20.56 0.30
CA PHE A 180 -20.59 -21.34 -0.71
C PHE A 180 -20.97 -20.96 -2.16
N SER A 181 -21.30 -19.69 -2.39
CA SER A 181 -21.49 -19.09 -3.71
C SER A 181 -20.20 -18.40 -4.18
N GLY A 182 -19.89 -18.50 -5.48
CA GLY A 182 -18.74 -17.80 -6.08
C GLY A 182 -18.89 -16.29 -6.17
N HIS A 183 -20.07 -15.74 -5.86
CA HIS A 183 -20.34 -14.30 -5.89
C HIS A 183 -21.07 -13.86 -4.62
N TRP A 184 -20.54 -12.81 -3.97
CA TRP A 184 -21.13 -12.21 -2.77
C TRP A 184 -21.51 -10.74 -3.02
N TYR A 185 -22.65 -10.33 -2.47
CA TYR A 185 -23.26 -9.03 -2.74
C TYR A 185 -23.66 -8.31 -1.44
N PHE A 186 -22.71 -7.65 -0.80
CA PHE A 186 -22.96 -6.80 0.36
C PHE A 186 -22.16 -5.51 0.30
N LYS A 187 -22.63 -4.47 1.01
CA LYS A 187 -22.00 -3.15 1.01
C LYS A 187 -20.65 -3.20 1.74
N GLY A 188 -19.68 -2.42 1.25
CA GLY A 188 -18.46 -2.16 2.00
C GLY A 188 -18.69 -1.18 3.15
N GLU A 189 -17.69 -1.07 4.04
CA GLU A 189 -17.68 -0.08 5.12
C GLU A 189 -17.26 1.30 4.62
N LYS A 190 -17.78 2.35 5.28
CA LYS A 190 -17.30 3.72 5.03
C LYS A 190 -15.90 3.85 5.62
N GLN A 191 -14.92 4.13 4.76
CA GLN A 191 -13.56 4.42 5.21
C GLN A 191 -13.53 5.76 5.96
N THR A 192 -13.01 5.75 7.19
CA THR A 192 -12.60 6.97 7.91
C THR A 192 -11.16 7.32 7.52
N GLU A 193 -10.72 8.56 7.78
CA GLU A 193 -9.39 9.04 7.35
C GLU A 193 -8.24 8.13 7.80
N HIS A 194 -8.41 7.32 8.85
CA HIS A 194 -7.37 6.44 9.40
C HIS A 194 -7.55 4.94 9.13
N GLU A 195 -8.73 4.44 8.72
CA GLU A 195 -8.98 3.00 8.63
C GLU A 195 -9.32 2.52 7.21
N ALA A 196 -8.70 1.43 6.75
CA ALA A 196 -9.13 0.71 5.55
C ALA A 196 -9.74 -0.62 6.02
N MET A 197 -11.05 -0.81 5.82
CA MET A 197 -11.82 -1.86 6.48
C MET A 197 -12.70 -2.61 5.49
N PHE A 198 -12.75 -3.93 5.62
CA PHE A 198 -13.88 -4.72 5.13
C PHE A 198 -14.99 -4.78 6.20
N PRO A 199 -16.26 -4.96 5.80
CA PRO A 199 -17.38 -5.09 6.73
C PRO A 199 -17.33 -6.40 7.51
N ASP A 200 -17.97 -6.41 8.69
CA ASP A 200 -18.08 -7.57 9.58
C ASP A 200 -18.62 -8.83 8.86
N GLU A 201 -19.50 -8.64 7.87
CA GLU A 201 -20.09 -9.72 7.06
C GLU A 201 -19.04 -10.62 6.40
N LEU A 202 -17.92 -10.04 5.94
CA LEU A 202 -16.87 -10.78 5.24
C LEU A 202 -16.19 -11.81 6.16
N PRO A 203 -15.57 -11.43 7.29
CA PRO A 203 -15.02 -12.41 8.22
C PRO A 203 -16.10 -13.27 8.87
N TYR A 204 -17.32 -12.76 9.09
CA TYR A 204 -18.42 -13.55 9.65
C TYR A 204 -18.70 -14.80 8.82
N ARG A 205 -18.90 -14.63 7.50
CA ARG A 205 -19.10 -15.75 6.58
C ARG A 205 -17.91 -16.70 6.56
N LEU A 206 -16.68 -16.17 6.41
CA LEU A 206 -15.48 -16.99 6.31
C LEU A 206 -15.21 -17.80 7.58
N ILE A 207 -15.40 -17.20 8.77
CA ILE A 207 -15.25 -17.89 10.06
C ILE A 207 -16.29 -19.01 10.19
N LYS A 208 -17.55 -18.73 9.83
CA LYS A 208 -18.62 -19.73 9.83
C LYS A 208 -18.38 -20.87 8.83
N MET A 209 -17.82 -20.58 7.66
CA MET A 209 -17.53 -21.59 6.63
C MET A 209 -16.32 -22.48 6.97
N PHE A 210 -15.26 -21.90 7.54
CA PHE A 210 -13.92 -22.50 7.53
C PHE A 210 -13.30 -22.74 8.91
N SER A 211 -14.03 -22.50 9.99
CA SER A 211 -13.60 -22.81 11.35
C SER A 211 -14.74 -23.42 12.18
N PHE A 212 -14.39 -24.07 13.28
CA PHE A 212 -15.33 -24.53 14.30
C PHE A 212 -15.26 -23.66 15.57
N VAL A 213 -16.29 -23.73 16.42
CA VAL A 213 -16.25 -23.09 17.74
C VAL A 213 -14.99 -23.51 18.50
N GLY A 214 -14.29 -22.54 19.10
CA GLY A 214 -13.02 -22.73 19.81
C GLY A 214 -11.76 -22.77 18.93
N ASP A 215 -11.87 -22.82 17.60
CA ASP A 215 -10.73 -22.66 16.68
C ASP A 215 -10.08 -21.28 16.84
N THR A 216 -8.81 -21.14 16.44
CA THR A 216 -8.07 -19.86 16.49
C THR A 216 -8.00 -19.19 15.12
N VAL A 217 -8.50 -17.96 15.03
CA VAL A 217 -8.50 -17.12 13.82
C VAL A 217 -7.37 -16.09 13.88
N LEU A 218 -6.60 -15.95 12.81
CA LEU A 218 -5.51 -14.95 12.71
C LEU A 218 -5.81 -13.89 11.65
N ASP A 219 -5.49 -12.64 11.96
CA ASP A 219 -5.38 -11.54 11.00
C ASP A 219 -3.99 -10.88 11.04
N PRO A 220 -3.10 -11.11 10.06
CA PRO A 220 -1.78 -10.47 10.00
C PRO A 220 -1.79 -8.96 9.71
N PHE A 221 -2.95 -8.39 9.35
CA PHE A 221 -3.12 -6.97 9.06
C PHE A 221 -4.40 -6.46 9.75
N LEU A 222 -4.39 -6.53 11.09
CA LEU A 222 -5.57 -6.39 11.93
C LEU A 222 -6.31 -5.05 11.75
N GLY A 223 -5.59 -3.95 11.54
CA GLY A 223 -6.16 -2.61 11.37
C GLY A 223 -7.08 -2.27 12.54
N SER A 224 -8.33 -1.96 12.23
CA SER A 224 -9.35 -1.60 13.23
C SER A 224 -9.82 -2.75 14.15
N GLY A 225 -9.42 -3.99 13.89
CA GLY A 225 -9.79 -5.15 14.71
C GLY A 225 -11.04 -5.92 14.27
N THR A 226 -11.54 -5.72 13.04
CA THR A 226 -12.79 -6.33 12.57
C THR A 226 -12.77 -7.87 12.63
N THR A 227 -11.73 -8.52 12.10
CA THR A 227 -11.62 -9.99 12.13
C THR A 227 -11.60 -10.54 13.56
N LEU A 228 -10.83 -9.90 14.44
CA LEU A 228 -10.71 -10.31 15.85
C LEU A 228 -12.04 -10.16 16.59
N LYS A 229 -12.76 -9.06 16.38
CA LYS A 229 -14.10 -8.84 16.94
C LYS A 229 -15.04 -9.98 16.55
N VAL A 230 -15.17 -10.25 15.24
CA VAL A 230 -16.12 -11.23 14.72
C VAL A 230 -15.75 -12.67 15.13
N ALA A 231 -14.45 -12.98 15.24
CA ALA A 231 -14.01 -14.26 15.77
C ALA A 231 -14.51 -14.48 17.20
N LEU A 232 -14.37 -13.48 18.08
CA LEU A 232 -14.81 -13.57 19.46
C LEU A 232 -16.34 -13.68 19.59
N GLU A 233 -17.09 -12.92 18.78
CA GLU A 233 -18.56 -12.99 18.72
C GLU A 233 -19.07 -14.36 18.27
N LEU A 234 -18.33 -15.03 17.37
CA LEU A 234 -18.61 -16.38 16.89
C LEU A 234 -17.99 -17.49 17.76
N GLU A 235 -17.57 -17.17 18.98
CA GLU A 235 -16.98 -18.10 19.92
C GLU A 235 -15.70 -18.81 19.43
N ARG A 236 -14.89 -18.11 18.63
CA ARG A 236 -13.51 -18.51 18.29
C ARG A 236 -12.51 -17.72 19.14
N ASN A 237 -11.29 -18.23 19.21
CA ASN A 237 -10.15 -17.44 19.69
C ASN A 237 -9.62 -16.58 18.54
N GLY A 238 -8.93 -15.50 18.87
CA GLY A 238 -8.40 -14.61 17.84
C GLY A 238 -7.00 -14.08 18.15
N ILE A 239 -6.19 -13.94 17.11
CA ILE A 239 -4.90 -13.25 17.15
C ILE A 239 -4.87 -12.22 16.02
N GLY A 240 -4.34 -11.03 16.27
CA GLY A 240 -4.13 -10.07 15.20
C GLY A 240 -2.85 -9.27 15.37
N TYR A 241 -2.16 -9.03 14.25
CA TYR A 241 -0.98 -8.17 14.18
C TYR A 241 -1.35 -6.79 13.66
N GLU A 242 -0.88 -5.76 14.35
CA GLU A 242 -0.99 -4.38 13.91
C GLU A 242 0.35 -3.68 14.12
N ILE A 243 0.88 -3.04 13.08
CA ILE A 243 2.20 -2.42 13.14
C ILE A 243 2.15 -1.04 13.80
N ASN A 244 1.04 -0.31 13.64
CA ASN A 244 0.88 1.01 14.24
C ASN A 244 0.27 0.91 15.65
N PRO A 245 1.02 1.25 16.71
CA PRO A 245 0.51 1.24 18.09
C PRO A 245 -0.71 2.15 18.31
N ASP A 246 -0.91 3.19 17.50
CA ASP A 246 -2.02 4.13 17.64
C ASP A 246 -3.38 3.47 17.35
N PHE A 247 -3.41 2.38 16.58
CA PHE A 247 -4.62 1.61 16.33
C PHE A 247 -5.09 0.83 17.56
N LEU A 248 -4.25 0.67 18.60
CA LEU A 248 -4.63 -0.07 19.80
C LEU A 248 -5.84 0.55 20.51
N GLU A 249 -5.97 1.88 20.51
CA GLU A 249 -7.15 2.55 21.07
C GLU A 249 -8.42 2.22 20.26
N VAL A 250 -8.31 2.25 18.93
CA VAL A 250 -9.39 1.92 18.00
C VAL A 250 -9.85 0.47 18.18
N ILE A 251 -8.89 -0.46 18.22
CA ILE A 251 -9.15 -1.90 18.42
C ILE A 251 -9.84 -2.12 19.76
N ASN A 252 -9.30 -1.56 20.85
CA ASN A 252 -9.89 -1.71 22.18
C ASN A 252 -11.30 -1.12 22.25
N LYS A 253 -11.55 0.04 21.66
CA LYS A 253 -12.89 0.64 21.59
C LYS A 253 -13.86 -0.27 20.83
N LYS A 254 -13.42 -0.87 19.72
CA LYS A 254 -14.22 -1.81 18.93
C LYS A 254 -14.56 -3.07 19.73
N LEU A 255 -13.59 -3.64 20.44
CA LEU A 255 -13.80 -4.83 21.28
C LEU A 255 -14.66 -4.52 22.52
N ASN A 256 -14.47 -3.36 23.16
CA ASN A 256 -15.26 -2.94 24.33
C ASN A 256 -16.74 -2.66 24.02
N THR A 257 -17.10 -2.49 22.75
CA THR A 257 -18.51 -2.33 22.34
C THR A 257 -19.30 -3.63 22.47
N ILE A 258 -18.61 -4.76 22.63
CA ILE A 258 -19.26 -6.02 22.97
C ILE A 258 -19.71 -5.91 24.44
N ASN A 259 -21.02 -5.77 24.65
CA ASN A 259 -21.72 -5.50 25.92
C ASN A 259 -21.49 -6.51 27.07
N ASN A 260 -20.48 -7.37 27.01
CA ASN A 260 -20.18 -8.41 28.00
C ASN A 260 -18.67 -8.63 28.11
N SER A 261 -17.96 -7.74 28.81
CA SER A 261 -16.52 -7.90 29.13
C SER A 261 -16.20 -9.17 29.93
N PHE A 262 -17.22 -9.90 30.40
CA PHE A 262 -17.12 -11.17 31.11
C PHE A 262 -16.98 -12.41 30.21
N LEU A 263 -17.10 -12.29 28.87
CA LEU A 263 -17.15 -13.47 27.97
C LEU A 263 -15.80 -13.91 27.40
N TYR A 264 -14.82 -13.01 27.30
CA TYR A 264 -13.52 -13.32 26.70
C TYR A 264 -12.38 -12.51 27.33
N LYS A 265 -11.17 -13.05 27.27
CA LYS A 265 -9.95 -12.40 27.78
C LYS A 265 -9.17 -11.77 26.63
N ILE A 266 -8.84 -10.48 26.73
CA ILE A 266 -7.95 -9.80 25.76
C ILE A 266 -6.56 -9.64 26.36
N GLU A 267 -5.54 -10.06 25.61
CA GLU A 267 -4.13 -9.84 25.92
C GLU A 267 -3.53 -8.92 24.85
N THR A 268 -2.71 -7.94 25.26
CA THR A 268 -1.95 -7.09 24.34
C THR A 268 -0.47 -7.32 24.55
N ILE A 269 0.24 -7.63 23.47
CA ILE A 269 1.71 -7.77 23.44
C ILE A 269 2.25 -6.62 22.60
N LYS A 270 3.20 -5.86 23.13
CA LYS A 270 3.90 -4.80 22.39
C LYS A 270 5.33 -5.25 22.15
N LYS A 271 5.75 -5.39 20.89
CA LYS A 271 7.15 -5.59 20.56
C LYS A 271 7.94 -4.31 20.79
N GLU A 272 9.13 -4.42 21.38
CA GLU A 272 10.14 -3.37 21.21
C GLU A 272 10.47 -3.30 19.71
N THR A 273 10.50 -2.09 19.16
CA THR A 273 10.62 -1.78 17.74
C THR A 273 12.00 -2.13 17.18
N GLU A 274 12.44 -3.37 17.29
CA GLU A 274 13.50 -3.88 16.42
C GLU A 274 12.88 -4.15 15.06
N THR A 275 13.28 -3.36 14.06
CA THR A 275 12.96 -3.61 12.66
C THR A 275 13.32 -5.07 12.37
N PRO A 276 12.36 -5.94 12.02
CA PRO A 276 12.67 -7.35 11.82
C PRO A 276 13.75 -7.46 10.75
N GLU A 277 14.74 -8.31 10.99
CA GLU A 277 15.77 -8.59 9.99
C GLU A 277 15.09 -9.08 8.71
N ILE A 278 15.10 -8.24 7.67
CA ILE A 278 14.41 -8.53 6.41
C ILE A 278 15.18 -9.64 5.69
N LYS A 279 14.78 -10.88 5.95
CA LYS A 279 15.38 -12.05 5.30
C LYS A 279 15.21 -11.93 3.79
N ALA A 280 16.28 -12.22 3.06
CA ALA A 280 16.22 -12.30 1.61
C ALA A 280 15.27 -13.44 1.20
N VAL A 281 14.39 -13.17 0.24
CA VAL A 281 13.46 -14.15 -0.32
C VAL A 281 13.88 -14.50 -1.75
N LYS A 282 13.69 -15.75 -2.16
CA LYS A 282 13.97 -16.20 -3.53
C LYS A 282 12.89 -15.79 -4.54
N TYR A 283 11.74 -15.35 -4.03
CA TYR A 283 10.62 -14.91 -4.84
C TYR A 283 10.97 -13.64 -5.64
N GLU A 284 10.74 -13.71 -6.95
CA GLU A 284 10.84 -12.58 -7.86
C GLU A 284 9.46 -12.24 -8.42
N PRO A 285 8.97 -11.00 -8.27
CA PRO A 285 7.66 -10.61 -8.77
C PRO A 285 7.47 -10.82 -10.27
N ARG A 286 6.35 -11.44 -10.65
CA ARG A 286 6.02 -11.70 -12.07
C ARG A 286 5.48 -10.44 -12.75
N ILE A 287 4.79 -9.59 -12.00
CA ILE A 287 4.42 -8.26 -12.47
C ILE A 287 5.67 -7.41 -12.65
N LYS A 288 5.83 -6.82 -13.84
CA LYS A 288 6.89 -5.83 -14.11
C LYS A 288 6.82 -4.70 -13.10
N ASP A 289 7.97 -4.33 -12.56
CA ASP A 289 8.06 -3.23 -11.61
C ASP A 289 7.49 -1.95 -12.21
N ALA A 290 6.97 -1.11 -11.33
CA ALA A 290 6.49 0.22 -11.65
C ALA A 290 7.68 1.15 -11.90
N SER A 291 8.41 0.94 -12.99
CA SER A 291 9.53 1.82 -13.36
C SER A 291 9.01 2.95 -14.26
N PRO A 292 9.03 4.22 -13.83
CA PRO A 292 8.63 5.31 -14.71
C PRO A 292 9.71 5.56 -15.77
N ILE A 293 9.30 5.60 -17.03
CA ILE A 293 9.84 6.53 -18.01
C ILE A 293 8.64 7.42 -18.35
N ILE A 294 8.52 8.55 -17.65
CA ILE A 294 7.41 9.48 -17.88
C ILE A 294 7.94 10.63 -18.73
N ASP A 295 7.25 10.89 -19.85
CA ASP A 295 7.41 12.16 -20.58
C ASP A 295 6.97 13.28 -19.60
N PRO A 296 7.86 14.21 -19.21
CA PRO A 296 7.54 15.25 -18.24
C PRO A 296 6.43 16.18 -18.72
N LYS A 297 6.13 16.19 -20.02
CA LYS A 297 4.96 16.89 -20.57
C LYS A 297 3.63 16.29 -20.09
N ILE A 298 3.61 15.02 -19.70
CA ILE A 298 2.45 14.36 -19.07
C ILE A 298 2.29 14.80 -17.61
N ILE A 299 3.41 15.16 -16.96
CA ILE A 299 3.45 15.79 -15.63
C ILE A 299 3.43 17.32 -15.78
N GLU A 300 3.03 17.86 -16.94
CA GLU A 300 2.83 19.31 -17.02
C GLU A 300 1.79 19.68 -15.98
N PRO A 301 2.18 20.47 -14.97
CA PRO A 301 1.22 20.94 -14.00
C PRO A 301 0.15 21.70 -14.79
N LYS A 302 -1.14 21.43 -14.50
CA LYS A 302 -2.21 22.33 -14.94
C LYS A 302 -1.73 23.75 -14.67
N LYS A 303 -1.87 24.65 -15.66
CA LYS A 303 -1.42 26.06 -15.57
C LYS A 303 -1.66 26.58 -14.14
N ASN A 304 -0.57 26.85 -13.39
CA ASN A 304 -0.53 27.28 -11.98
C ASN A 304 -0.51 26.23 -10.84
N GLN A 305 -0.15 24.96 -11.06
CA GLN A 305 0.13 24.07 -9.91
C GLN A 305 1.49 24.40 -9.28
N TYR A 306 1.50 24.54 -7.96
CA TYR A 306 2.69 24.78 -7.15
C TYR A 306 3.02 23.56 -6.30
N PHE A 307 4.30 23.36 -6.03
CA PHE A 307 4.84 22.35 -5.13
C PHE A 307 5.58 23.04 -3.99
N LYS A 308 5.70 22.40 -2.84
CA LYS A 308 6.55 22.90 -1.74
C LYS A 308 7.87 22.15 -1.74
N VAL A 309 8.98 22.86 -1.64
CA VAL A 309 10.30 22.23 -1.48
C VAL A 309 10.43 21.69 -0.06
N SER A 310 10.51 20.36 0.07
CA SER A 310 10.59 19.65 1.36
C SER A 310 12.03 19.48 1.83
N GLU A 311 12.98 19.32 0.90
CA GLU A 311 14.38 19.02 1.22
C GLU A 311 15.34 19.60 0.17
N ILE A 312 16.55 19.96 0.59
CA ILE A 312 17.68 20.29 -0.30
C ILE A 312 18.61 19.09 -0.33
N VAL A 313 18.61 18.36 -1.45
CA VAL A 313 19.37 17.10 -1.61
C VAL A 313 20.84 17.38 -1.92
N SER A 314 21.10 18.38 -2.77
CA SER A 314 22.45 18.82 -3.13
C SER A 314 22.44 20.29 -3.59
N ALA A 315 23.60 20.83 -3.98
CA ALA A 315 23.74 22.18 -4.51
C ALA A 315 22.97 22.44 -5.82
N ASP A 316 22.52 21.38 -6.50
CA ASP A 316 21.77 21.41 -7.76
C ASP A 316 20.51 20.56 -7.76
N THR A 317 20.11 19.99 -6.61
CA THR A 317 18.98 19.06 -6.53
C THR A 317 18.11 19.37 -5.32
N VAL A 318 16.80 19.46 -5.53
CA VAL A 318 15.79 19.71 -4.48
C VAL A 318 14.72 18.63 -4.51
N LYS A 319 14.15 18.30 -3.35
CA LYS A 319 13.02 17.38 -3.23
C LYS A 319 11.74 18.16 -2.98
N LEU A 320 10.67 17.75 -3.66
CA LEU A 320 9.34 18.33 -3.49
C LEU A 320 8.51 17.52 -2.50
N ASN A 321 7.46 18.13 -1.96
CA ASN A 321 6.48 17.48 -1.10
C ASN A 321 5.72 16.32 -1.79
N SER A 322 5.78 16.22 -3.12
CA SER A 322 5.30 15.08 -3.89
C SER A 322 6.24 13.87 -3.87
N GLY A 323 7.44 13.99 -3.28
CA GLY A 323 8.50 12.99 -3.33
C GLY A 323 9.38 13.08 -4.59
N LEU A 324 9.06 13.98 -5.54
CA LEU A 324 9.84 14.17 -6.76
C LEU A 324 11.15 14.92 -6.48
N GLU A 325 12.27 14.35 -6.90
CA GLU A 325 13.60 14.96 -6.87
C GLU A 325 13.88 15.67 -8.19
N VAL A 326 14.18 16.97 -8.10
CA VAL A 326 14.35 17.87 -9.24
C VAL A 326 15.80 18.33 -9.27
N LYS A 327 16.52 17.86 -10.27
CA LYS A 327 17.86 18.36 -10.61
C LYS A 327 17.75 19.57 -11.53
N LEU A 328 18.47 20.64 -11.20
CA LEU A 328 18.43 21.92 -11.90
C LEU A 328 19.07 21.79 -13.30
N LEU A 329 18.22 21.77 -14.33
CA LEU A 329 18.67 21.62 -15.71
C LEU A 329 19.53 22.80 -16.17
N GLY A 330 20.64 22.50 -16.85
CA GLY A 330 21.54 23.48 -17.47
C GLY A 330 22.49 24.18 -16.51
N VAL A 331 22.55 23.77 -15.24
CA VAL A 331 23.37 24.38 -14.19
C VAL A 331 24.47 23.40 -13.78
N LYS A 332 25.72 23.87 -13.75
CA LYS A 332 26.88 23.12 -13.24
C LYS A 332 27.50 23.89 -12.09
N ILE A 333 27.30 23.40 -10.86
CA ILE A 333 27.81 24.07 -9.65
C ILE A 333 29.33 24.10 -9.67
N LYS A 334 29.92 25.26 -9.36
CA LYS A 334 31.37 25.39 -9.20
C LYS A 334 31.78 24.68 -7.90
N LYS A 335 32.81 23.82 -7.95
CA LYS A 335 33.22 23.01 -6.78
C LYS A 335 33.55 23.88 -5.57
N GLU A 336 34.19 25.01 -5.81
CA GLU A 336 34.57 25.99 -4.79
C GLU A 336 33.38 26.77 -4.20
N LYS A 337 32.21 26.75 -4.86
CA LYS A 337 30.97 27.44 -4.44
C LYS A 337 29.87 26.50 -3.97
N GLU A 338 30.14 25.21 -3.82
CA GLU A 338 29.14 24.20 -3.49
C GLU A 338 28.41 24.50 -2.17
N LYS A 339 29.15 24.87 -1.12
CA LYS A 339 28.57 25.23 0.19
C LYS A 339 27.66 26.45 0.09
N GLU A 340 28.12 27.49 -0.61
CA GLU A 340 27.37 28.74 -0.81
C GLU A 340 26.08 28.48 -1.61
N ALA A 341 26.11 27.60 -2.61
CA ALA A 341 24.94 27.20 -3.38
C ALA A 341 23.91 26.42 -2.53
N VAL A 342 24.36 25.46 -1.72
CA VAL A 342 23.47 24.75 -0.78
C VAL A 342 22.85 25.72 0.22
N GLU A 343 23.64 26.64 0.79
CA GLU A 343 23.16 27.61 1.75
C GLU A 343 22.14 28.58 1.12
N TYR A 344 22.36 29.02 -0.11
CA TYR A 344 21.38 29.78 -0.86
C TYR A 344 20.06 29.01 -1.02
N LEU A 345 20.11 27.74 -1.44
CA LEU A 345 18.90 26.92 -1.61
C LEU A 345 18.19 26.72 -0.27
N LYS A 346 18.91 26.50 0.84
CA LYS A 346 18.32 26.39 2.18
C LYS A 346 17.65 27.67 2.63
N ASN A 347 18.27 28.83 2.40
CA ASN A 347 17.76 30.11 2.89
C ASN A 347 16.59 30.64 2.05
N TYR A 348 16.62 30.41 0.73
CA TYR A 348 15.71 31.08 -0.20
C TYR A 348 14.77 30.16 -0.97
N VAL A 349 14.99 28.84 -0.96
CA VAL A 349 14.20 27.87 -1.74
C VAL A 349 13.52 26.83 -0.85
N LEU A 350 14.17 26.33 0.20
CA LEU A 350 13.57 25.38 1.14
C LEU A 350 12.29 25.94 1.76
N ASN A 351 11.26 25.09 1.89
CA ASN A 351 9.92 25.44 2.37
C ASN A 351 9.15 26.46 1.51
N LYS A 352 9.68 26.90 0.36
CA LYS A 352 8.96 27.80 -0.56
C LYS A 352 8.12 27.02 -1.56
N GLU A 353 7.10 27.71 -2.08
CA GLU A 353 6.29 27.23 -3.19
C GLU A 353 7.00 27.48 -4.52
N VAL A 354 7.06 26.45 -5.36
CA VAL A 354 7.76 26.42 -6.64
C VAL A 354 6.88 25.83 -7.75
N PHE A 355 7.21 26.16 -9.00
CA PHE A 355 6.67 25.48 -10.17
C PHE A 355 7.82 25.10 -11.12
N LEU A 356 7.58 24.05 -11.90
CA LEU A 356 8.57 23.49 -12.81
C LEU A 356 8.24 23.84 -14.26
N ARG A 357 9.28 24.01 -15.08
CA ARG A 357 9.18 23.94 -16.54
C ARG A 357 10.15 22.88 -17.05
N TYR A 358 9.73 22.13 -18.04
CA TYR A 358 10.51 21.04 -18.61
C TYR A 358 11.07 21.41 -19.97
N ASP A 359 12.17 20.77 -20.34
CA ASP A 359 12.67 20.81 -21.69
C ASP A 359 12.06 19.68 -22.53
N SER A 360 12.18 19.79 -23.85
CA SER A 360 11.79 18.76 -24.81
C SER A 360 12.42 17.39 -24.55
N ASN A 361 13.61 17.35 -23.95
CA ASN A 361 14.38 16.13 -23.68
C ASN A 361 14.37 15.72 -22.19
N SER A 362 13.66 16.45 -21.33
CA SER A 362 13.53 16.04 -19.93
C SER A 362 12.78 14.70 -19.88
N THR A 363 13.13 13.80 -18.97
CA THR A 363 12.37 12.57 -18.65
C THR A 363 12.38 12.34 -17.15
N VAL A 364 11.30 11.79 -16.61
CA VAL A 364 11.27 11.38 -15.19
C VAL A 364 11.62 9.90 -15.09
N LYS A 365 12.64 9.59 -14.30
CA LYS A 365 13.11 8.22 -14.04
C LYS A 365 13.40 8.06 -12.56
N ASN A 366 12.86 7.03 -11.92
CA ASN A 366 13.05 6.76 -10.48
C ASN A 366 12.85 8.01 -9.59
N ASN A 367 11.71 8.69 -9.75
CA ASN A 367 11.38 9.97 -9.08
C ASN A 367 12.38 11.12 -9.27
N ASN A 368 13.31 11.00 -10.22
CA ASN A 368 14.24 12.05 -10.58
C ASN A 368 13.86 12.71 -11.90
N VAL A 369 13.95 14.03 -11.97
CA VAL A 369 13.73 14.80 -13.20
C VAL A 369 14.72 15.95 -13.33
N ASN A 370 15.16 16.20 -14.56
CA ASN A 370 15.87 17.44 -14.89
C ASN A 370 14.85 18.51 -15.31
N ALA A 371 14.78 19.63 -14.58
CA ALA A 371 13.82 20.69 -14.88
C ALA A 371 14.36 22.10 -14.56
N TYR A 372 13.63 23.10 -15.05
CA TYR A 372 13.80 24.51 -14.71
C TYR A 372 12.92 24.85 -13.50
N LEU A 373 13.53 25.32 -12.42
CA LEU A 373 12.85 25.60 -11.15
C LEU A 373 12.55 27.09 -11.02
N TYR A 374 11.28 27.41 -10.74
CA TYR A 374 10.83 28.77 -10.48
C TYR A 374 10.15 28.86 -9.11
N LEU A 375 10.46 29.91 -8.35
CA LEU A 375 9.64 30.26 -7.18
C LEU A 375 8.27 30.77 -7.62
N LYS A 376 7.26 30.72 -6.74
CA LYS A 376 5.90 31.25 -6.98
C LYS A 376 5.89 32.70 -7.47
N ASN A 377 6.81 33.54 -6.99
CA ASN A 377 7.00 34.92 -7.44
C ASN A 377 7.75 35.04 -8.80
N LYS A 378 7.91 33.93 -9.53
CA LYS A 378 8.54 33.81 -10.85
C LYS A 378 10.06 34.05 -10.89
N ILE A 379 10.73 34.08 -9.74
CA ILE A 379 12.20 34.06 -9.70
C ILE A 379 12.70 32.74 -10.29
N PHE A 380 13.57 32.82 -11.28
CA PHE A 380 14.13 31.66 -11.97
C PHE A 380 15.44 31.21 -11.30
N ILE A 381 15.38 30.15 -10.51
CA ILE A 381 16.50 29.71 -9.66
C ILE A 381 17.72 29.30 -10.49
N ASN A 382 17.53 28.49 -11.56
CA ASN A 382 18.64 28.06 -12.41
C ASN A 382 19.44 29.24 -12.97
N ALA A 383 18.73 30.28 -13.45
CA ALA A 383 19.37 31.47 -13.99
C ALA A 383 20.04 32.33 -12.91
N TYR A 384 19.44 32.39 -11.71
CA TYR A 384 20.02 33.14 -10.59
C TYR A 384 21.36 32.55 -10.17
N LEU A 385 21.46 31.23 -9.98
CA LEU A 385 22.70 30.56 -9.58
C LEU A 385 23.86 30.84 -10.55
N ILE A 386 23.57 30.93 -11.84
CA ILE A 386 24.56 31.28 -12.86
C ILE A 386 24.93 32.76 -12.76
N LYS A 387 23.92 33.65 -12.69
CA LYS A 387 24.13 35.10 -12.61
C LYS A 387 24.88 35.52 -11.33
N SER A 388 24.68 34.83 -10.21
CA SER A 388 25.36 35.11 -8.95
C SER A 388 26.77 34.51 -8.88
N GLY A 389 27.24 33.87 -9.95
CA GLY A 389 28.55 33.26 -10.02
C GLY A 389 28.71 31.95 -9.23
N LEU A 390 27.64 31.43 -8.63
CA LEU A 390 27.63 30.16 -7.87
C LEU A 390 27.70 28.94 -8.79
N ALA A 391 27.25 29.09 -10.03
CA ALA A 391 27.23 28.03 -11.03
C ALA A 391 27.68 28.53 -12.40
N LEU A 392 28.00 27.56 -13.26
CA LEU A 392 28.26 27.74 -14.68
C LEU A 392 27.11 27.17 -15.50
N ALA A 393 26.93 27.69 -16.71
CA ALA A 393 26.08 27.12 -17.73
C ALA A 393 26.67 25.77 -18.18
N ASP A 394 25.85 24.73 -18.18
CA ASP A 394 26.24 23.43 -18.73
C ASP A 394 26.53 23.55 -20.24
N LYS A 395 27.77 23.21 -20.64
CA LYS A 395 28.20 23.26 -22.05
C LYS A 395 28.00 21.92 -22.77
N ASP A 396 27.85 20.84 -22.02
CA ASP A 396 27.88 19.47 -22.50
C ASP A 396 26.48 19.00 -22.90
N SER A 397 25.45 19.42 -22.16
CA SER A 397 24.05 19.01 -22.41
C SER A 397 23.32 19.88 -23.43
N PHE A 398 22.32 19.31 -24.13
CA PHE A 398 21.38 20.04 -24.97
C PHE A 398 20.15 20.47 -24.15
N TYR A 399 19.83 21.77 -24.14
CA TYR A 399 18.67 22.33 -23.46
C TYR A 399 18.29 23.72 -24.04
N THR A 400 17.01 24.04 -24.01
CA THR A 400 16.35 25.23 -24.59
C THR A 400 16.97 26.55 -24.12
N TYR A 401 17.32 26.69 -22.83
CA TYR A 401 17.86 27.95 -22.30
C TYR A 401 19.39 28.10 -22.43
N LYS A 402 20.09 27.24 -23.20
CA LYS A 402 21.56 27.23 -23.28
C LYS A 402 22.18 28.58 -23.65
N ASN A 403 21.67 29.25 -24.68
CA ASN A 403 22.18 30.57 -25.09
C ASN A 403 21.92 31.66 -24.04
N LYS A 404 20.79 31.56 -23.31
CA LYS A 404 20.47 32.50 -22.22
C LYS A 404 21.42 32.31 -21.04
N PHE A 405 21.70 31.07 -20.66
CA PHE A 405 22.60 30.76 -19.55
C PHE A 405 24.04 31.16 -19.85
N LYS A 406 24.53 30.90 -21.07
CA LYS A 406 25.86 31.38 -21.51
C LYS A 406 26.00 32.90 -21.42
N LYS A 407 24.97 33.66 -21.81
CA LYS A 407 25.00 35.13 -21.69
C LYS A 407 25.04 35.61 -20.24
N LEU A 408 24.41 34.87 -19.32
CA LEU A 408 24.43 35.21 -17.89
C LEU A 408 25.78 34.95 -17.22
N GLU A 409 26.63 34.08 -17.79
CA GLU A 409 28.02 33.90 -17.35
C GLU A 409 28.92 35.06 -17.78
N MET A 410 28.55 35.82 -18.81
CA MET A 410 29.38 36.87 -19.43
C MET A 410 29.08 38.27 -18.90
N VAL A 411 28.29 38.38 -17.83
CA VAL A 411 28.01 39.63 -17.13
C VAL A 411 28.82 39.63 -15.85
N ASP A 412 30.10 39.97 -15.97
CA ASP A 412 30.89 40.55 -14.88
C ASP A 412 30.74 42.07 -14.92
#